data_AF-A0A8C3SYB1-F1
#
_entry.id   AF-A0A8C3SYB1-F1
#
_cell.length_a   1.000
_cell.length_b   1.000
_cell.length_c   1.000
_cell.angle_alpha   90.00
_cell.angle_beta   90.00
_cell.angle_gamma   90.00
#
_symmetry.space_group_name_H-M   'P 1'
#
loop_
_entity.id
_entity.type
_entity.pdbx_description
1 polymer ?
#
loop_
_entity_poly.entity_id
_entity_poly.type
_entity_poly.pdbx_seq_one_letter_code
_entity_poly.pdbx_strand_id
1 'polypeptide(L)'
;MAAAMGLRVSGLLSLSRRALRAPRPSSLPARRGYRGGSPADSRRDLLEIPLPPWQERPSEPLPAKRARLLYESRKRGMLENCLLLSLFAKENLNSMTERQLNLYDRLINEPSNDWDIYYWATEAKPTPEVFENDVMVMLREFTKNKNKEQRLRQPDLEYLFEPSR
;
A
#
# COMPACT_ATOMS: atom_id res chain seq x y z
N MET A 1 -57.47 59.65 -37.84
CA MET A 1 -57.75 61.01 -37.36
C MET A 1 -57.72 61.00 -35.84
N ALA A 2 -56.66 61.51 -35.22
CA ALA A 2 -56.59 62.09 -33.87
C ALA A 2 -55.12 62.34 -33.54
N ALA A 3 -54.76 63.61 -33.49
CA ALA A 3 -53.45 64.12 -33.10
C ALA A 3 -53.34 64.23 -31.57
N ALA A 4 -52.13 64.13 -31.04
CA ALA A 4 -51.76 64.77 -29.77
C ALA A 4 -50.27 65.13 -29.79
N MET A 5 -50.00 66.43 -29.86
CA MET A 5 -48.70 67.08 -29.66
C MET A 5 -48.44 67.33 -28.17
N GLY A 6 -47.16 67.43 -27.80
CA GLY A 6 -46.67 68.11 -26.60
C GLY A 6 -45.96 67.18 -25.61
N LEU A 7 -44.86 67.52 -24.96
CA LEU A 7 -44.06 68.75 -24.86
C LEU A 7 -42.66 68.35 -24.31
N ARG A 8 -41.66 69.20 -24.56
CA ARG A 8 -40.23 69.05 -24.19
C ARG A 8 -39.97 69.02 -22.67
N VAL A 9 -38.99 68.24 -22.20
CA VAL A 9 -38.03 68.57 -21.10
C VAL A 9 -36.79 67.65 -21.24
N SER A 10 -35.63 68.12 -21.72
CA SER A 10 -34.45 68.60 -20.96
C SER A 10 -33.82 67.57 -20.01
N GLY A 11 -32.54 67.21 -20.22
CA GLY A 11 -31.72 66.58 -19.18
C GLY A 11 -30.59 65.68 -19.69
N LEU A 12 -29.50 66.30 -20.18
CA LEU A 12 -28.20 65.63 -20.28
C LEU A 12 -27.62 65.47 -18.86
N LEU A 13 -27.40 64.24 -18.41
CA LEU A 13 -26.48 63.95 -17.30
C LEU A 13 -25.53 62.83 -17.73
N SER A 14 -24.35 63.23 -18.19
CA SER A 14 -23.24 62.32 -18.45
C SER A 14 -22.70 61.81 -17.11
N LEU A 15 -22.93 60.53 -16.80
CA LEU A 15 -22.22 59.86 -15.72
C LEU A 15 -20.82 59.51 -16.21
N SER A 16 -19.86 60.39 -15.90
CA SER A 16 -18.43 60.11 -16.07
C SER A 16 -18.05 58.94 -15.17
N ARG A 17 -17.80 57.77 -15.77
CA ARG A 17 -17.20 56.62 -15.08
C ARG A 17 -15.76 56.98 -14.75
N ARG A 18 -15.51 57.48 -13.54
CA ARG A 18 -14.16 57.48 -12.97
C ARG A 18 -13.73 56.03 -12.77
N ALA A 19 -12.87 55.55 -13.67
CA ALA A 19 -12.15 54.30 -13.49
C ALA A 19 -11.19 54.50 -12.30
N LEU A 20 -11.51 53.88 -11.16
CA LEU A 20 -10.55 53.72 -10.08
C LEU A 20 -9.46 52.76 -10.57
N ARG A 21 -8.30 53.28 -10.96
CA ARG A 21 -7.09 52.48 -11.18
C ARG A 21 -6.64 51.95 -9.82
N ALA A 22 -6.87 50.67 -9.57
CA ALA A 22 -6.25 49.97 -8.45
C ALA A 22 -4.72 49.95 -8.63
N PRO A 23 -3.93 50.14 -7.56
CA PRO A 23 -2.49 50.01 -7.64
C PRO A 23 -2.13 48.56 -7.98
N ARG A 24 -1.27 48.36 -8.97
CA ARG A 24 -0.71 47.04 -9.29
C ARG A 24 0.23 46.64 -8.15
N PRO A 25 0.02 45.49 -7.47
CA PRO A 25 1.00 45.00 -6.52
C PRO A 25 2.24 44.56 -7.30
N SER A 26 3.31 45.33 -7.22
CA SER A 26 4.64 44.98 -7.72
C SER A 26 5.33 44.05 -6.71
N SER A 27 4.81 42.84 -6.55
CA SER A 27 5.56 41.68 -6.06
C SER A 27 4.65 40.47 -6.17
N LEU A 28 4.99 39.56 -7.09
CA LEU A 28 4.49 38.20 -7.00
C LEU A 28 4.98 37.64 -5.65
N PRO A 29 4.15 36.94 -4.87
CA PRO A 29 4.66 36.21 -3.72
C PRO A 29 5.75 35.27 -4.26
N ALA A 30 6.91 35.29 -3.62
CA ALA A 30 7.96 34.33 -3.94
C ALA A 30 7.33 32.94 -3.86
N ARG A 31 7.11 32.30 -5.03
CA ARG A 31 6.72 30.90 -5.09
C ARG A 31 7.83 30.17 -4.35
N ARG A 32 7.55 29.71 -3.14
CA ARG A 32 8.39 28.75 -2.41
C ARG A 32 8.28 27.42 -3.17
N GLY A 33 8.85 27.39 -4.36
CA GLY A 33 9.00 26.20 -5.18
C GLY A 33 10.23 25.46 -4.67
N TYR A 34 10.04 24.18 -4.35
CA TYR A 34 11.15 23.28 -4.14
C TYR A 34 11.98 23.22 -5.44
N ARG A 35 13.24 23.65 -5.39
CA ARG A 35 14.15 23.77 -6.55
C ARG A 35 14.69 22.42 -7.04
N GLY A 36 14.37 21.30 -6.38
CA GLY A 36 14.90 19.99 -6.75
C GLY A 36 16.37 19.76 -6.40
N GLY A 37 17.00 20.68 -5.66
CA GLY A 37 18.42 20.61 -5.29
C GLY A 37 18.67 19.91 -3.96
N SER A 38 17.99 18.80 -3.66
CA SER A 38 18.40 17.99 -2.51
C SER A 38 19.81 17.45 -2.78
N PRO A 39 20.75 17.58 -1.82
CA PRO A 39 22.04 16.89 -1.92
C PRO A 39 21.82 15.40 -2.17
N ALA A 40 22.76 14.76 -2.88
CA ALA A 40 22.75 13.30 -2.99
C ALA A 40 22.71 12.72 -1.57
N ASP A 41 21.74 11.84 -1.31
CA ASP A 41 21.56 11.20 -0.01
C ASP A 41 22.86 10.47 0.35
N SER A 42 23.62 11.07 1.25
CA SER A 42 24.92 10.55 1.66
C SER A 42 24.78 9.29 2.51
N ARG A 43 23.54 8.88 2.87
CA ARG A 43 23.20 7.76 3.76
C ARG A 43 23.84 7.83 5.16
N ARG A 44 24.57 8.91 5.47
CA ARG A 44 25.25 9.13 6.75
C ARG A 44 24.29 9.33 7.91
N ASP A 45 23.06 9.74 7.62
CA ASP A 45 22.00 9.97 8.61
C ASP A 45 21.11 8.74 8.84
N LEU A 46 21.42 7.60 8.20
CA LEU A 46 20.75 6.33 8.48
C LEU A 46 21.21 5.80 9.85
N LEU A 47 20.54 6.23 10.91
CA LEU A 47 20.63 5.58 12.20
C LEU A 47 19.96 4.20 12.07
N GLU A 48 20.77 3.15 12.11
CA GLU A 48 20.28 1.76 12.15
C GLU A 48 19.75 1.48 13.55
N ILE A 49 18.44 1.58 13.72
CA ILE A 49 17.76 1.26 14.98
C ILE A 49 17.62 -0.27 15.04
N PRO A 50 18.27 -0.95 16.01
CA PRO A 50 18.16 -2.40 16.11
C PRO A 50 16.74 -2.79 16.49
N LEU A 51 16.09 -3.57 15.62
CA LEU A 51 14.79 -4.17 15.91
C LEU A 51 14.96 -5.35 16.86
N PRO A 52 13.96 -5.66 17.69
CA PRO A 52 14.01 -6.85 18.53
C PRO A 52 14.17 -8.09 17.66
N PRO A 53 15.03 -9.05 18.03
CA PRO A 53 15.20 -10.27 17.28
C PRO A 53 13.89 -11.07 17.28
N TRP A 54 13.58 -11.71 16.16
CA TRP A 54 12.47 -12.65 16.07
C TRP A 54 12.66 -13.81 17.04
N GLN A 55 11.57 -14.25 17.68
CA GLN A 55 11.59 -15.31 18.69
C GLN A 55 10.64 -16.43 18.27
N GLU A 56 11.17 -17.66 18.24
CA GLU A 56 10.38 -18.86 17.98
C GLU A 56 9.41 -19.15 19.13
N ARG A 57 8.23 -19.69 18.79
CA ARG A 57 7.18 -20.07 19.74
C ARG A 57 6.98 -21.60 19.74
N PRO A 58 7.79 -22.36 20.50
CA PRO A 58 7.76 -23.83 20.43
C PRO A 58 6.58 -24.47 21.15
N SER A 59 5.96 -23.79 22.12
CA SER A 59 4.96 -24.39 23.02
C SER A 59 3.49 -24.16 22.61
N GLU A 60 3.23 -23.58 21.44
CA GLU A 60 1.85 -23.32 20.99
C GLU A 60 1.24 -24.54 20.28
N PRO A 61 -0.04 -24.85 20.51
CA PRO A 61 -0.69 -25.97 19.84
C PRO A 61 -0.89 -25.69 18.34
N LEU A 62 -0.79 -26.73 17.49
CA LEU A 62 -0.85 -26.58 16.02
C LEU A 62 -2.07 -25.80 15.49
N PRO A 63 -3.30 -25.99 16.01
CA PRO A 63 -4.44 -25.19 15.57
C PRO A 63 -4.27 -23.70 15.89
N ALA A 64 -3.70 -23.36 17.05
CA ALA A 64 -3.42 -21.97 17.42
C ALA A 64 -2.32 -21.35 16.55
N LYS A 65 -1.25 -22.11 16.27
CA LYS A 65 -0.18 -21.72 15.32
C LYS A 65 -0.75 -21.38 13.96
N ARG A 66 -1.58 -22.26 13.38
CA ARG A 66 -2.25 -22.02 12.08
C ARG A 66 -3.14 -20.79 12.11
N ALA A 67 -3.94 -20.61 13.15
CA ALA A 67 -4.81 -19.44 13.30
C ALA A 67 -4.01 -18.13 13.39
N ARG A 68 -2.92 -18.13 14.16
CA ARG A 68 -1.99 -17.00 14.27
C ARG A 68 -1.33 -16.68 12.93
N LEU A 69 -0.75 -17.67 12.28
CA LEU A 69 -0.08 -17.50 10.99
C LEU A 69 -1.05 -17.03 9.90
N LEU A 70 -2.30 -17.49 9.93
CA LEU A 70 -3.33 -16.98 9.04
C LEU A 70 -3.60 -15.49 9.29
N TYR A 71 -3.72 -15.07 10.55
CA TYR A 71 -3.89 -13.66 10.90
C TYR A 71 -2.71 -12.81 10.42
N GLU A 72 -1.49 -13.22 10.73
CA GLU A 72 -0.25 -12.51 10.35
C GLU A 72 -0.06 -12.45 8.83
N SER A 73 -0.47 -13.49 8.09
CA SER A 73 -0.47 -13.50 6.61
C SER A 73 -1.45 -12.48 6.03
N ARG A 74 -2.59 -12.25 6.70
CA ARG A 74 -3.64 -11.33 6.23
C ARG A 74 -3.40 -9.88 6.61
N LYS A 75 -2.57 -9.61 7.62
CA LYS A 75 -2.33 -8.27 8.20
C LYS A 75 -0.91 -7.80 7.91
N ARG A 76 -0.63 -7.48 6.64
CA ARG A 76 0.67 -6.97 6.16
C ARG A 76 0.64 -5.46 5.93
N GLY A 77 1.81 -4.84 5.82
CA GLY A 77 1.94 -3.40 5.55
C GLY A 77 1.58 -2.98 4.12
N MET A 78 1.48 -3.92 3.18
CA MET A 78 1.17 -3.69 1.77
C MET A 78 0.08 -4.62 1.24
N LEU A 79 -0.68 -4.16 0.25
CA LEU A 79 -1.80 -4.90 -0.32
C LEU A 79 -1.32 -6.14 -1.10
N GLU A 80 -0.18 -6.04 -1.77
CA GLU A 80 0.44 -7.10 -2.57
C GLU A 80 0.66 -8.36 -1.73
N ASN A 81 1.36 -8.23 -0.60
CA ASN A 81 1.55 -9.33 0.36
C ASN A 81 0.25 -9.74 1.03
N CYS A 82 -0.64 -8.80 1.36
CA CYS A 82 -1.94 -9.13 1.93
C CYS A 82 -2.76 -10.07 1.02
N LEU A 83 -2.72 -9.87 -0.30
CA LEU A 83 -3.40 -10.73 -1.26
C LEU A 83 -2.64 -12.04 -1.48
N LEU A 84 -1.34 -11.96 -1.73
CA LEU A 84 -0.50 -13.13 -2.01
C LEU A 84 -0.50 -14.12 -0.84
N LEU A 85 -0.16 -13.64 0.37
CA LEU A 85 0.00 -14.50 1.55
C LEU A 85 -1.34 -14.98 2.10
N SER A 86 -2.43 -14.20 1.98
CA SER A 86 -3.74 -14.67 2.45
C SER A 86 -4.31 -15.81 1.61
N LEU A 87 -4.08 -15.78 0.29
CA LEU A 87 -4.47 -16.87 -0.62
C LEU A 87 -3.54 -18.07 -0.45
N PHE A 88 -2.23 -17.84 -0.37
CA PHE A 88 -1.25 -18.90 -0.07
C PHE A 88 -1.60 -19.62 1.23
N ALA A 89 -1.91 -18.87 2.28
CA ALA A 89 -2.28 -19.41 3.58
C ALA A 89 -3.56 -20.26 3.53
N LYS A 90 -4.58 -19.80 2.80
CA LYS A 90 -5.83 -20.54 2.61
C LYS A 90 -5.60 -21.93 2.03
N GLU A 91 -4.71 -22.05 1.04
CA GLU A 91 -4.47 -23.31 0.34
C GLU A 91 -3.50 -24.24 1.06
N ASN A 92 -2.52 -23.68 1.79
CA ASN A 92 -1.39 -24.46 2.28
C ASN A 92 -1.35 -24.65 3.81
N LEU A 93 -1.89 -23.74 4.63
CA LEU A 93 -1.69 -23.84 6.10
C LEU A 93 -2.28 -25.12 6.70
N ASN A 94 -3.40 -25.61 6.17
CA ASN A 94 -4.07 -26.81 6.68
C ASN A 94 -3.27 -28.09 6.37
N SER A 95 -2.57 -28.14 5.23
CA SER A 95 -1.78 -29.29 4.79
C SER A 95 -0.33 -29.25 5.27
N MET A 96 0.18 -28.08 5.67
CA MET A 96 1.55 -27.93 6.17
C MET A 96 1.80 -28.72 7.45
N THR A 97 2.98 -29.35 7.50
CA THR A 97 3.54 -29.97 8.70
C THR A 97 4.00 -28.91 9.71
N GLU A 98 4.22 -29.30 10.97
CA GLU A 98 4.73 -28.38 11.99
C GLU A 98 6.06 -27.72 11.59
N ARG A 99 6.98 -28.49 11.00
CA ARG A 99 8.25 -27.97 10.47
C ARG A 99 8.02 -26.88 9.43
N GLN A 100 7.09 -27.09 8.49
CA GLN A 100 6.76 -26.11 7.46
C GLN A 100 6.07 -24.88 8.06
N LEU A 101 5.22 -25.05 9.07
CA LEU A 101 4.62 -23.90 9.78
C LEU A 101 5.69 -23.05 10.47
N ASN A 102 6.72 -23.65 11.08
CA ASN A 102 7.82 -22.90 11.69
C ASN A 102 8.67 -22.16 10.64
N LEU A 103 8.95 -22.81 9.50
CA LEU A 103 9.66 -22.17 8.38
C LEU A 103 8.84 -21.01 7.79
N TYR A 104 7.53 -21.18 7.68
CA TYR A 104 6.61 -20.14 7.21
C TYR A 104 6.52 -18.98 8.20
N ASP A 105 6.38 -19.25 9.50
CA ASP A 105 6.40 -18.25 10.58
C ASP A 105 7.65 -17.38 10.50
N ARG A 106 8.80 -18.03 10.40
CA ARG A 106 10.08 -17.36 10.24
C ARG A 106 10.11 -16.51 8.97
N LEU A 107 9.70 -17.06 7.83
CA LEU A 107 9.69 -16.36 6.54
C LEU A 107 8.85 -15.07 6.55
N ILE A 108 7.67 -15.08 7.17
CA ILE A 108 6.77 -13.92 7.12
C ILE A 108 7.02 -12.91 8.25
N ASN A 109 7.64 -13.32 9.37
CA ASN A 109 7.76 -12.48 10.57
C ASN A 109 9.19 -12.06 10.94
N GLU A 110 10.23 -12.76 10.46
CA GLU A 110 11.63 -12.36 10.70
C GLU A 110 12.08 -11.17 9.84
N PRO A 111 11.73 -11.06 8.54
CA PRO A 111 12.13 -9.91 7.72
C PRO A 111 11.46 -8.62 8.18
N SER A 112 12.26 -7.58 8.42
CA SER A 112 11.77 -6.26 8.85
C SER A 112 10.99 -5.50 7.78
N ASN A 113 11.20 -5.84 6.50
CA ASN A 113 10.65 -5.13 5.36
C ASN A 113 9.77 -6.07 4.53
N ASP A 114 8.47 -5.77 4.47
CA ASP A 114 7.49 -6.52 3.69
C ASP A 114 7.86 -6.65 2.21
N TRP A 115 8.51 -5.65 1.62
CA TRP A 115 8.88 -5.70 0.19
C TRP A 115 9.87 -6.80 -0.11
N ASP A 116 10.74 -7.17 0.84
CA ASP A 116 11.74 -8.20 0.60
C ASP A 116 11.09 -9.57 0.42
N ILE A 117 10.05 -9.89 1.19
CA ILE A 117 9.24 -11.11 1.00
C ILE A 117 8.64 -11.15 -0.41
N TYR A 118 8.07 -10.03 -0.87
CA TYR A 118 7.50 -9.95 -2.22
C TYR A 118 8.56 -10.16 -3.31
N TYR A 119 9.74 -9.54 -3.17
CA TYR A 119 10.82 -9.68 -4.13
C TYR A 119 11.40 -11.09 -4.18
N TRP A 120 11.48 -11.77 -3.04
CA TRP A 120 11.91 -13.17 -3.00
C TRP A 120 10.87 -14.09 -3.63
N ALA A 121 9.60 -13.91 -3.31
CA ALA A 121 8.50 -14.70 -3.86
C ALA A 121 8.35 -14.54 -5.39
N THR A 122 8.62 -13.34 -5.90
CA THR A 122 8.60 -13.04 -7.35
C THR A 122 9.93 -13.29 -8.05
N GLU A 123 10.95 -13.77 -7.33
CA GLU A 123 12.31 -14.00 -7.85
C GLU A 123 12.98 -12.73 -8.41
N ALA A 124 12.48 -11.55 -8.04
CA ALA A 124 13.05 -10.25 -8.45
C ALA A 124 14.38 -9.95 -7.71
N LYS A 125 14.58 -10.54 -6.54
CA LYS A 125 15.83 -10.52 -5.78
C LYS A 125 16.15 -11.94 -5.27
N PRO A 126 17.43 -12.29 -5.10
CA PRO A 126 17.80 -13.58 -4.51
C PRO A 126 17.29 -13.66 -3.07
N THR A 127 16.76 -14.82 -2.72
CA THR A 127 16.36 -15.14 -1.36
C THR A 127 17.60 -15.40 -0.50
N PRO A 128 17.71 -14.84 0.72
CA PRO A 128 18.76 -15.19 1.65
C PRO A 128 18.75 -16.69 2.01
N GLU A 129 19.91 -17.29 2.22
CA GLU A 129 20.06 -18.73 2.48
C GLU A 129 19.18 -19.24 3.64
N VAL A 130 18.97 -18.40 4.65
CA VAL A 130 18.14 -18.69 5.82
C VAL A 130 16.67 -18.97 5.44
N PHE A 131 16.19 -18.34 4.37
CA PHE A 131 14.83 -18.46 3.86
C PHE A 131 14.73 -19.37 2.62
N GLU A 132 15.86 -19.89 2.12
CA GLU A 132 15.90 -20.78 0.96
C GLU A 132 15.52 -22.21 1.40
N ASN A 133 14.22 -22.46 1.52
CA ASN A 133 13.66 -23.73 2.00
C ASN A 133 12.42 -24.16 1.19
N ASP A 134 11.82 -25.29 1.56
CA ASP A 134 10.66 -25.87 0.86
C ASP A 134 9.44 -24.93 0.85
N VAL A 135 9.20 -24.18 1.93
CA VAL A 135 8.13 -23.17 2.00
C VAL A 135 8.36 -22.04 1.00
N MET A 136 9.60 -21.55 0.84
CA MET A 136 9.90 -20.55 -0.18
C MET A 136 9.72 -21.11 -1.60
N VAL A 137 10.05 -22.38 -1.83
CA VAL A 137 9.77 -23.05 -3.12
C VAL A 137 8.25 -23.08 -3.39
N MET A 138 7.44 -23.45 -2.39
CA MET A 138 5.97 -23.43 -2.50
C MET A 138 5.46 -22.02 -2.80
N LEU A 139 5.99 -21.00 -2.12
CA LEU A 139 5.57 -19.60 -2.29
C LEU A 139 5.91 -19.07 -3.69
N ARG A 140 7.11 -19.37 -4.22
CA ARG A 140 7.50 -19.00 -5.60
C ARG A 140 6.61 -19.67 -6.63
N GLU A 141 6.35 -20.96 -6.47
CA GLU A 141 5.47 -21.71 -7.37
C GLU A 141 4.03 -21.15 -7.32
N PHE A 142 3.53 -20.83 -6.13
CA PHE A 142 2.24 -20.18 -5.96
C PHE A 142 2.19 -18.79 -6.62
N THR A 143 3.27 -18.03 -6.56
CA THR A 143 3.36 -16.67 -7.13
C THR A 143 3.29 -16.67 -8.66
N LYS A 144 3.80 -17.72 -9.32
CA LYS A 144 3.73 -17.87 -10.79
C LYS A 144 2.31 -17.92 -11.34
N ASN A 145 1.31 -18.26 -10.50
CA ASN A 145 -0.11 -18.26 -10.85
C ASN A 145 -0.40 -18.94 -12.20
N LYS A 146 0.10 -20.17 -12.40
CA LYS A 146 0.00 -20.91 -13.68
C LYS A 146 -1.44 -21.08 -14.15
N ASN A 147 -2.38 -21.19 -13.21
CA ASN A 147 -3.81 -21.32 -13.46
C ASN A 147 -4.50 -20.00 -13.82
N LYS A 148 -3.80 -18.85 -13.76
CA LYS A 148 -4.32 -17.50 -14.00
C LYS A 148 -5.55 -17.18 -13.14
N GLU A 149 -5.51 -17.62 -11.89
CA GLU A 149 -6.57 -17.34 -10.92
C GLU A 149 -6.67 -15.84 -10.65
N GLN A 150 -7.90 -15.36 -10.44
CA GLN A 150 -8.14 -13.98 -10.07
C GLN A 150 -7.80 -13.74 -8.60
N ARG A 151 -6.78 -12.93 -8.34
CA ARG A 151 -6.29 -12.60 -6.99
C ARG A 151 -6.62 -11.16 -6.61
N LEU A 152 -7.90 -10.80 -6.72
CA LEU A 152 -8.39 -9.42 -6.56
C LEU A 152 -8.73 -9.06 -5.11
N ARG A 153 -9.09 -10.05 -4.30
CA ARG A 153 -9.53 -9.86 -2.91
C ARG A 153 -8.97 -10.96 -2.02
N GLN A 154 -8.84 -10.64 -0.73
CA GLN A 154 -8.56 -11.67 0.27
C GLN A 154 -9.71 -12.68 0.31
N PRO A 155 -9.43 -13.96 0.56
CA PRO A 155 -10.49 -14.95 0.69
C PRO A 155 -11.33 -14.69 1.93
N ASP A 156 -12.62 -15.00 1.84
CA ASP A 156 -13.52 -15.05 2.98
C ASP A 156 -13.07 -16.14 3.96
N LEU A 157 -13.47 -16.07 5.23
CA LEU A 157 -13.02 -17.02 6.26
C LEU A 157 -13.86 -18.30 6.35
N GLU A 158 -14.90 -18.43 5.52
CA GLU A 158 -15.87 -19.54 5.57
C GLU A 158 -15.20 -20.91 5.38
N TYR A 159 -14.16 -21.00 4.56
CA TYR A 159 -13.42 -22.24 4.31
C TYR A 159 -12.76 -22.86 5.56
N LEU A 160 -12.62 -22.10 6.65
CA LEU A 160 -12.09 -22.63 7.91
C LEU A 160 -13.10 -23.52 8.65
N PHE A 161 -14.38 -23.38 8.33
CA PHE A 161 -15.47 -24.11 8.96
C PHE A 161 -16.02 -25.22 8.07
N GLU A 162 -15.64 -25.22 6.78
CA GLU A 162 -15.99 -26.30 5.85
C GLU A 162 -15.17 -27.56 6.13
N PRO A 163 -15.75 -28.75 5.99
CA PRO A 163 -14.98 -29.99 6.03
C PRO A 163 -13.94 -29.99 4.92
N SER A 164 -12.70 -30.38 5.24
CA SER A 164 -11.67 -30.65 4.22
C SER A 164 -12.24 -31.63 3.19
N ARG A 165 -12.33 -31.18 1.93
CA ARG A 165 -12.74 -32.03 0.82
C ARG A 165 -11.68 -33.06 0.48
#